data_AF-A0A1Y3TDU5-F1
#
_entry.id   AF-A0A1Y3TDU5-F1
#
_cell.length_a   1.000
_cell.length_b   1.000
_cell.length_c   1.000
_cell.angle_alpha   90.00
_cell.angle_beta   90.00
_cell.angle_gamma   90.00
#
_symmetry.space_group_name_H-M   'P 1'
#
loop_
_entity.id
_entity.type
_entity.pdbx_description
1 polymer ?
#
loop_
_entity_poly.entity_id
_entity_poly.type
_entity_poly.pdbx_seq_one_letter_code
_entity_poly.pdbx_strand_id
1 'polypeptide(L)'
;MADNISINFEELESSIETTVSDISGVQTDINAIYGNLVSAFAESAGEEAEALRDQLAEENKLVQALSETLGQFAESIRFAAGELQNLDQTGAAHMQNK
;
A
#
# COMPACT_ATOMS: atom_id res chain seq x y z
N MET A 1 14.21 -4.19 -36.05
CA MET A 1 13.44 -3.17 -35.33
C MET A 1 13.12 -3.80 -34.00
N ALA A 2 13.72 -3.31 -32.91
CA ALA A 2 13.32 -3.79 -31.59
C ALA A 2 11.92 -3.24 -31.34
N ASP A 3 10.97 -4.11 -30.95
CA ASP A 3 9.68 -3.64 -30.46
C ASP A 3 9.96 -2.77 -29.24
N ASN A 4 9.78 -1.47 -29.40
CA ASN A 4 10.01 -0.51 -28.33
C ASN A 4 8.85 -0.70 -27.35
N ILE A 5 9.10 -1.37 -26.24
CA ILE A 5 8.16 -1.47 -25.13
C ILE A 5 8.06 -0.07 -24.53
N SER A 6 7.02 0.68 -24.92
CA SER A 6 6.71 1.96 -24.29
C SER A 6 5.93 1.69 -23.01
N ILE A 7 6.53 2.04 -21.87
CA ILE A 7 5.82 2.00 -20.59
C ILE A 7 4.85 3.20 -20.55
N ASN A 8 3.58 2.94 -20.24
CA ASN A 8 2.61 4.00 -20.01
C ASN A 8 2.72 4.51 -18.56
N PHE A 9 3.60 5.49 -18.35
CA PHE A 9 3.88 6.03 -17.01
C PHE A 9 2.67 6.74 -16.38
N GLU A 10 1.78 7.33 -17.18
CA GLU A 10 0.57 7.99 -16.69
C GLU A 10 -0.44 6.98 -16.12
N GLU A 11 -0.69 5.89 -16.85
CA GLU A 11 -1.55 4.79 -16.37
C GLU A 11 -0.96 4.10 -15.15
N LEU A 12 0.37 3.94 -15.11
CA LEU A 12 1.06 3.37 -13.95
C LEU A 12 0.91 4.26 -12.71
N GLU A 13 1.14 5.57 -12.83
CA GLU A 13 0.98 6.51 -11.71
C GLU A 13 -0.46 6.51 -11.18
N SER A 14 -1.44 6.58 -12.08
CA SER A 14 -2.87 6.53 -11.73
C SER A 14 -3.25 5.22 -11.00
N SER A 15 -2.69 4.09 -11.44
CA SER A 15 -2.89 2.79 -10.78
C SER A 15 -2.28 2.75 -9.38
N ILE A 16 -1.09 3.34 -9.20
CA ILE A 16 -0.41 3.45 -7.90
C ILE A 16 -1.22 4.33 -6.96
N GLU A 17 -1.66 5.51 -7.41
CA GLU A 17 -2.49 6.43 -6.60
C GLU A 17 -3.79 5.75 -6.13
N THR A 18 -4.45 5.05 -7.04
CA THR A 18 -5.67 4.28 -6.71
C THR A 18 -5.37 3.22 -5.65
N THR A 19 -4.27 2.46 -5.83
CA THR A 19 -3.85 1.42 -4.87
C THR A 19 -3.56 2.01 -3.48
N VAL A 20 -2.84 3.14 -3.42
CA VAL A 20 -2.53 3.82 -2.15
C VAL A 20 -3.79 4.33 -1.45
N SER A 21 -4.73 4.89 -2.23
CA SER A 21 -6.04 5.32 -1.72
C SER A 21 -6.83 4.14 -1.15
N ASP A 22 -6.90 3.03 -1.87
CA ASP A 22 -7.61 1.82 -1.44
C ASP A 22 -7.01 1.22 -0.16
N ILE A 23 -5.67 1.15 -0.07
CA ILE A 23 -4.96 0.70 1.13
C ILE A 23 -5.34 1.57 2.34
N SER A 24 -5.38 2.89 2.16
CA SER A 24 -5.72 3.85 3.22
C SER A 24 -7.19 3.71 3.66
N GLY A 25 -8.09 3.47 2.71
CA GLY A 25 -9.50 3.18 2.98
C GLY A 25 -9.67 1.90 3.80
N VAL A 26 -9.07 0.80 3.36
CA VAL A 26 -9.09 -0.49 4.07
C VAL A 26 -8.50 -0.37 5.48
N GLN A 27 -7.40 0.35 5.65
CA GLN A 27 -6.80 0.59 6.96
C GLN A 27 -7.77 1.31 7.91
N THR A 28 -8.49 2.31 7.39
CA THR A 28 -9.49 3.06 8.16
C THR A 28 -10.64 2.16 8.61
N ASP A 29 -11.19 1.36 7.69
CA ASP A 29 -12.29 0.46 7.97
C ASP A 29 -11.92 -0.61 9.00
N ILE A 30 -10.73 -1.20 8.87
CA ILE A 30 -10.23 -2.21 9.79
C ILE A 30 -10.03 -1.62 11.18
N ASN A 31 -9.40 -0.46 11.30
CA ASN A 31 -9.23 0.21 12.59
C ASN A 31 -10.58 0.45 13.28
N ALA A 32 -11.60 0.84 12.52
CA ALA A 32 -12.95 1.02 13.03
C ALA A 32 -13.58 -0.31 13.49
N ILE A 33 -13.46 -1.37 12.69
CA ILE A 33 -13.98 -2.71 13.04
C ILE A 33 -13.35 -3.22 14.34
N TYR A 34 -12.02 -3.20 14.44
CA TYR A 34 -11.34 -3.67 15.65
C TYR A 34 -11.64 -2.79 16.87
N GLY A 35 -11.73 -1.47 16.71
CA GLY A 35 -12.15 -0.57 17.78
C GLY A 35 -13.57 -0.88 18.28
N ASN A 36 -14.49 -1.17 17.37
CA ASN A 36 -15.86 -1.57 17.71
C ASN A 36 -15.90 -2.94 18.42
N LEU A 37 -15.12 -3.91 17.96
CA LEU A 37 -15.04 -5.24 18.57
C LEU A 37 -14.49 -5.16 20.00
N VAL A 38 -13.38 -4.44 20.21
CA VAL A 38 -12.81 -4.23 21.56
C VAL A 38 -13.84 -3.59 22.49
N SER A 39 -14.58 -2.59 21.99
CA SER A 39 -15.64 -1.93 22.75
C SER A 39 -16.79 -2.87 23.09
N ALA A 40 -17.21 -3.73 22.15
CA ALA A 40 -18.28 -4.71 22.37
C ALA A 40 -17.91 -5.75 23.43
N PHE A 41 -16.63 -6.10 23.54
CA PHE A 41 -16.13 -7.04 24.56
C PHE A 41 -15.65 -6.35 25.84
N ALA A 42 -15.80 -5.03 26.00
CA ALA A 42 -15.27 -4.31 27.15
C ALA A 42 -15.88 -4.78 28.49
N GLU A 43 -17.17 -5.13 28.50
CA GLU A 43 -17.89 -5.60 29.69
C GLU A 43 -17.80 -7.13 29.88
N SER A 44 -17.20 -7.83 28.93
CA SER A 44 -17.04 -9.30 29.02
C SER A 44 -15.93 -9.64 30.02
N ALA A 45 -16.18 -10.56 30.94
CA ALA A 45 -15.24 -10.99 31.96
C ALA A 45 -14.86 -12.47 31.79
N GLY A 46 -13.70 -12.85 32.33
CA GLY A 46 -13.12 -14.19 32.18
C GLY A 46 -11.85 -14.19 31.34
N GLU A 47 -11.04 -15.24 31.51
CA GLU A 47 -9.74 -15.40 30.82
C GLU A 47 -9.93 -15.45 29.30
N GLU A 48 -11.02 -16.06 28.82
CA GLU A 48 -11.33 -16.14 27.39
C GLU A 48 -11.67 -14.77 26.79
N ALA A 49 -12.37 -13.92 27.53
CA ALA A 49 -12.70 -12.57 27.08
C ALA A 49 -11.46 -11.68 27.04
N GLU A 50 -10.53 -11.86 27.97
CA GLU A 50 -9.24 -11.16 27.98
C GLU A 50 -8.34 -11.62 26.83
N ALA A 51 -8.20 -12.93 26.64
CA ALA A 51 -7.46 -13.50 25.51
C ALA A 51 -8.01 -13.03 24.16
N LEU A 52 -9.34 -12.94 24.02
CA LEU A 52 -9.95 -12.42 22.80
C LEU A 52 -9.63 -10.94 22.57
N ARG A 53 -9.67 -10.09 23.61
CA ARG A 53 -9.31 -8.66 23.49
C ARG A 53 -7.85 -8.48 23.10
N ASP A 54 -6.95 -9.28 23.67
CA ASP A 54 -5.53 -9.26 23.34
C ASP A 54 -5.30 -9.69 21.89
N GLN A 55 -5.97 -10.75 21.44
CA GLN A 55 -5.92 -11.20 20.05
C GLN A 55 -6.41 -10.12 19.09
N LEU A 56 -7.55 -9.48 19.38
CA LEU A 56 -8.10 -8.39 18.57
C LEU A 56 -7.13 -7.20 18.47
N ALA A 57 -6.47 -6.85 19.57
CA ALA A 57 -5.48 -5.78 19.58
C ALA A 57 -4.26 -6.13 18.72
N GLU A 58 -3.79 -7.38 18.76
CA GLU A 58 -2.63 -7.81 18.00
C GLU A 58 -2.93 -7.96 16.51
N GLU A 59 -4.10 -8.49 16.15
CA GLU A 59 -4.56 -8.51 14.77
C GLU A 59 -4.67 -7.10 14.18
N ASN A 60 -5.18 -6.12 14.95
CA ASN A 60 -5.25 -4.74 14.49
C ASN A 60 -3.86 -4.16 14.19
N LYS A 61 -2.86 -4.42 15.06
CA LYS A 61 -1.46 -4.01 14.80
C LYS A 61 -0.88 -4.68 13.56
N LEU A 62 -1.15 -5.97 13.37
CA LEU A 62 -0.67 -6.72 12.21
C LEU A 62 -1.22 -6.11 10.92
N VAL A 63 -2.50 -5.75 10.89
CA VAL A 63 -3.09 -5.11 9.71
C VAL A 63 -2.52 -3.72 9.47
N GLN A 64 -2.31 -2.92 10.52
CA GLN A 64 -1.64 -1.62 10.37
C GLN A 64 -0.26 -1.76 9.74
N ALA A 65 0.55 -2.72 10.22
CA ALA A 65 1.86 -3.02 9.64
C ALA A 65 1.78 -3.50 8.18
N LEU A 66 0.75 -4.28 7.84
CA LEU A 66 0.50 -4.70 6.47
C LEU A 66 0.17 -3.51 5.55
N SER A 67 -0.73 -2.62 5.98
CA SER A 67 -1.08 -1.41 5.22
C SER A 67 0.13 -0.51 5.01
N GLU A 68 0.95 -0.31 6.03
CA GLU A 68 2.20 0.45 5.92
C GLU A 68 3.18 -0.20 4.92
N THR A 69 3.34 -1.52 4.99
CA THR A 69 4.21 -2.27 4.07
C THR A 69 3.74 -2.16 2.62
N LEU A 70 2.43 -2.28 2.38
CA LEU A 70 1.85 -2.13 1.05
C LEU A 70 2.00 -0.70 0.53
N GLY A 71 1.84 0.31 1.38
CA GLY A 71 2.09 1.70 1.03
C GLY A 71 3.55 1.95 0.62
N GLN A 72 4.51 1.44 1.40
CA GLN A 72 5.94 1.53 1.07
C GLN A 72 6.29 0.80 -0.23
N PHE A 73 5.65 -0.34 -0.49
CA PHE A 73 5.83 -1.07 -1.74
C PHE A 73 5.29 -0.27 -2.94
N ALA A 74 4.14 0.37 -2.81
CA ALA A 74 3.58 1.24 -3.84
C ALA A 74 4.52 2.42 -4.16
N GLU A 75 5.08 3.08 -3.15
CA GLU A 75 6.09 4.14 -3.34
C GLU A 75 7.37 3.63 -3.99
N SER A 76 7.78 2.39 -3.68
CA SER A 76 8.96 1.77 -4.31
C SER A 76 8.73 1.53 -5.80
N ILE A 77 7.51 1.13 -6.20
CA ILE A 77 7.13 0.98 -7.61
C ILE A 77 7.14 2.35 -8.29
N ARG A 78 6.55 3.38 -7.67
CA ARG A 78 6.56 4.76 -8.21
C ARG A 78 7.98 5.25 -8.44
N PHE A 79 8.87 5.05 -7.47
CA PHE A 79 10.27 5.42 -7.60
C PHE A 79 10.95 4.71 -8.78
N ALA A 80 10.80 3.38 -8.88
CA ALA A 80 11.37 2.62 -9.99
C ALA A 80 10.81 3.06 -11.36
N ALA A 81 9.52 3.39 -11.42
CA ALA A 81 8.89 3.93 -12.61
C ALA A 81 9.48 5.29 -13.02
N GLY A 82 9.68 6.21 -12.06
CA GLY A 82 10.33 7.49 -12.31
C GLY A 82 11.75 7.35 -12.83
N GLU A 83 12.54 6.42 -12.26
CA GLU A 83 13.90 6.12 -12.76
C GLU A 83 13.88 5.59 -14.20
N LEU A 84 12.93 4.71 -14.53
CA LEU A 84 12.76 4.21 -15.90
C LEU A 84 12.35 5.32 -16.88
N GLN A 85 11.47 6.23 -16.47
CA GLN A 85 11.07 7.38 -17.29
C GLN A 85 12.25 8.32 -17.56
N ASN A 86 13.06 8.60 -16.54
CA ASN A 86 14.27 9.41 -16.67
C ASN A 86 15.29 8.76 -17.63
N LEU A 87 15.47 7.44 -17.53
CA LEU A 87 16.33 6.68 -18.45
C LEU A 87 15.82 6.73 -19.90
N ASP A 88 14.52 6.61 -20.12
CA ASP A 88 13.93 6.68 -21.46
C ASP A 88 14.15 8.07 -22.10
N GLN A 89 13.90 9.14 -21.34
CA GLN A 89 14.11 10.52 -21.79
C GLN A 89 15.58 10.83 -22.09
N THR A 90 16.49 10.42 -21.20
CA THR A 90 17.93 10.70 -21.35
C THR A 90 18.59 9.81 -22.42
N GLY A 91 18.17 8.54 -22.53
CA GLY A 91 18.61 7.63 -23.58
C GLY A 91 18.18 8.09 -24.97
N ALA A 92 16.92 8.52 -25.13
CA ALA A 92 16.43 9.09 -26.37
C ALA A 92 17.21 10.36 -26.77
N ALA A 93 17.49 11.26 -25.82
CA ALA A 93 18.26 12.48 -26.06
C ALA A 93 19.72 12.20 -26.50
N HIS A 94 20.35 11.15 -25.96
CA HIS A 94 21.71 10.76 -26.36
C HIS A 94 21.78 10.09 -27.74
N MET A 95 20.71 9.45 -28.19
CA MET A 95 20.65 8.86 -29.54
C MET A 95 20.37 9.90 -30.64
N GLN A 96 19.68 11.01 -30.34
CA GLN A 96 19.48 12.11 -31.30
C GLN A 96 20.74 12.97 -31.54
N ASN A 97 21.71 12.93 -30.62
CA ASN A 97 22.96 13.69 -30.70
C ASN A 97 24.13 12.89 -31.32
N LYS A 98 23.87 11.76 -32.00
CA LYS A 98 24.83 10.96 -32.78
C LYS A 98 24.45 10.92 -34.24
#